data_AF-A0A365THV2-F1
#
_entry.id   AF-A0A365THV2-F1
#
_cell.length_a   1.000
_cell.length_b   1.000
_cell.length_c   1.000
_cell.angle_alpha   90.00
_cell.angle_beta   90.00
_cell.angle_gamma   90.00
#
_symmetry.space_group_name_H-M   'P 1'
#
loop_
_entity.id
_entity.type
_entity.pdbx_description
1 polymer ?
#
loop_
_entity_poly.entity_id
_entity_poly.type
_entity_poly.pdbx_seq_one_letter_code
_entity_poly.pdbx_strand_id
1 'polypeptide(L)'
;MKDAQVYKANALVEASYRLSLYEQRVVLACIAQVRRDEPLTDQKLYRISAQEIADMSGTQIGTAYQNLKSASERLFERRVTLHTAPNGGGKTKVLLTRWVQTVEYDEGEGAVSLRFGTDMVPYLSQLTEQFTRYALADIAKMTSAHAVRLYETLAQWRGAGERVVSIDWLRDAFQLENRYPNIRDFKRWVIEPAVAQINEHSPLWVQWDQRKTGRRVSHLVFTFGDKTTKKPKASSKQKRPSKTENSLQGALFGIPRAIIEQNAKPGESYDDAALRLLNESKRKRAST
;
A
#
# COMPACT_ATOMS: atom_id res chain seq x y z
N MET A 1 18.21 -8.80 9.79
CA MET A 1 17.09 -8.12 9.10
C MET A 1 15.67 -8.56 9.50
N LYS A 2 15.48 -9.56 10.38
CA LYS A 2 14.14 -10.12 10.66
C LYS A 2 13.15 -9.12 11.27
N ASP A 3 13.64 -8.15 12.04
CA ASP A 3 12.84 -7.09 12.67
C ASP A 3 12.94 -5.73 11.95
N ALA A 4 13.57 -5.70 10.76
CA ALA A 4 13.81 -4.47 10.03
C ALA A 4 12.49 -3.82 9.60
N GLN A 5 12.32 -2.54 9.91
CA GLN A 5 11.13 -1.77 9.59
C GLN A 5 11.38 -0.89 8.38
N VAL A 6 10.41 -0.81 7.48
CA VAL A 6 10.45 0.07 6.31
C VAL A 6 9.55 1.27 6.57
N TYR A 7 10.06 2.45 6.22
CA TYR A 7 9.35 3.73 6.30
C TYR A 7 9.33 4.38 4.93
N LYS A 8 8.12 4.70 4.45
CA LYS A 8 7.92 5.41 3.19
C LYS A 8 6.84 6.46 3.37
N ALA A 9 7.06 7.65 2.85
CA ALA A 9 6.00 8.66 2.78
C ALA A 9 4.81 8.09 2.00
N ASN A 10 3.58 8.42 2.41
CA ASN A 10 2.36 7.97 1.73
C ASN A 10 2.38 8.39 0.25
N ALA A 11 2.91 9.59 -0.04
CA ALA A 11 3.11 10.07 -1.41
C ALA A 11 4.02 9.17 -2.25
N LEU A 12 5.05 8.55 -1.64
CA LEU A 12 5.91 7.58 -2.33
C LEU A 12 5.24 6.21 -2.47
N VAL A 13 4.42 5.79 -1.51
CA VAL A 13 3.61 4.57 -1.66
C VAL A 13 2.64 4.70 -2.83
N GLU A 14 1.99 5.86 -2.98
CA GLU A 14 1.04 6.14 -4.05
C GLU A 14 1.67 6.59 -5.38
N ALA A 15 3.00 6.80 -5.42
CA ALA A 15 3.72 7.26 -6.59
C ALA A 15 3.67 6.29 -7.77
N SER A 16 3.84 6.81 -8.99
CA SER A 16 3.85 6.00 -10.21
C SER A 16 5.28 5.55 -10.50
N TYR A 17 5.53 4.24 -10.36
CA TYR A 17 6.81 3.62 -10.70
C TYR A 17 6.67 2.12 -10.94
N ARG A 18 7.62 1.57 -11.71
CA ARG A 18 7.81 0.13 -11.88
C ARG A 18 9.19 -0.28 -11.38
N LEU A 19 9.21 -1.26 -10.49
CA LEU A 19 10.41 -2.00 -10.09
C LEU A 19 10.10 -3.50 -10.21
N SER A 20 11.05 -4.26 -10.71
CA SER A 20 11.09 -5.72 -10.63
C SER A 20 11.21 -6.16 -9.17
N LEU A 21 10.94 -7.44 -8.91
CA LEU A 21 10.97 -7.98 -7.55
C LEU A 21 12.33 -7.76 -6.86
N TYR A 22 13.44 -8.05 -7.55
CA TYR A 22 14.77 -7.89 -6.97
C TYR A 22 15.17 -6.42 -6.79
N GLU A 23 14.79 -5.53 -7.70
CA GLU A 23 14.98 -4.08 -7.49
C GLU A 23 14.20 -3.59 -6.26
N GLN A 24 12.96 -4.08 -6.07
CA GLN A 24 12.19 -3.76 -4.86
C GLN A 24 12.87 -4.32 -3.60
N ARG A 25 13.35 -5.57 -3.63
CA ARG A 25 14.06 -6.17 -2.48
C ARG A 25 15.30 -5.36 -2.10
N VAL A 26 16.11 -4.97 -3.08
CA VAL A 26 17.31 -4.12 -2.87
C VAL A 26 16.92 -2.79 -2.26
N VAL A 27 16.00 -2.06 -2.91
CA VAL A 27 15.56 -0.73 -2.43
C VAL A 27 14.98 -0.82 -1.02
N LEU A 28 14.11 -1.78 -0.75
CA LEU A 28 13.42 -1.90 0.54
C LEU A 28 14.37 -2.35 1.65
N ALA A 29 15.36 -3.19 1.34
CA ALA A 29 16.43 -3.55 2.28
C ALA A 29 17.29 -2.33 2.64
N CYS A 30 17.65 -1.51 1.65
CA CYS A 30 18.39 -0.28 1.88
C CYS A 30 17.56 0.77 2.64
N ILE A 31 16.26 0.90 2.36
CA ILE A 31 15.35 1.79 3.13
C ILE A 31 15.28 1.33 4.59
N ALA A 32 15.25 0.02 4.85
CA ALA A 32 15.17 -0.51 6.21
C ALA A 32 16.43 -0.25 7.05
N GLN A 33 17.55 0.15 6.43
CA GLN A 33 18.78 0.58 7.10
C GLN A 33 18.79 2.08 7.44
N VAL A 34 17.83 2.86 6.91
CA VAL A 34 17.72 4.29 7.22
C VAL A 34 17.37 4.44 8.69
N ARG A 35 18.30 5.03 9.45
CA ARG A 35 18.15 5.31 10.87
C ARG A 35 17.23 6.50 11.07
N ARG A 36 16.39 6.43 12.11
CA ARG A 36 15.42 7.48 12.46
C ARG A 36 16.04 8.60 13.29
N ASP A 37 17.10 8.27 14.01
CA ASP A 37 17.82 9.17 14.90
C ASP A 37 18.96 9.92 14.19
N GLU A 38 19.17 9.65 12.90
CA GLU A 38 20.14 10.34 12.05
C GLU A 38 19.42 11.05 10.90
N PRO A 39 19.83 12.28 10.55
CA PRO A 39 19.38 12.90 9.32
C PRO A 39 19.76 12.02 8.13
N LEU A 40 18.76 11.60 7.35
CA LEU A 40 19.04 10.96 6.07
C LEU A 40 19.71 11.99 5.15
N THR A 41 20.91 11.65 4.68
CA THR A 41 21.63 12.43 3.66
C THR A 41 21.62 11.69 2.33
N ASP A 42 21.80 12.44 1.25
CA ASP A 42 22.04 11.91 -0.09
C ASP A 42 23.53 11.55 -0.30
N GLN A 43 24.31 11.41 0.77
CA GLN A 43 25.73 11.07 0.69
C GLN A 43 26.03 9.65 1.19
N LYS A 44 25.14 9.09 2.01
CA LYS A 44 25.33 7.76 2.62
C LYS A 44 25.08 6.65 1.60
N LEU A 45 25.98 5.67 1.59
CA LEU A 45 25.82 4.41 0.87
C LEU A 45 25.14 3.38 1.77
N TYR A 46 24.13 2.71 1.22
CA TYR A 46 23.40 1.62 1.86
C TYR A 46 23.71 0.32 1.12
N ARG A 47 24.15 -0.70 1.85
CA ARG A 47 24.68 -1.94 1.27
C ARG A 47 23.76 -3.12 1.53
N ILE A 48 23.63 -4.02 0.57
CA ILE A 48 22.92 -5.28 0.72
C ILE A 48 23.63 -6.38 -0.09
N SER A 49 23.90 -7.51 0.55
CA SER A 49 24.54 -8.68 -0.08
C SER A 49 23.53 -9.65 -0.68
N ALA A 50 23.98 -10.46 -1.64
CA ALA A 50 23.18 -11.55 -2.19
C ALA A 50 22.76 -12.56 -1.10
N GLN A 51 23.62 -12.78 -0.10
CA GLN A 51 23.33 -13.65 1.04
C GLN A 51 22.17 -13.11 1.86
N GLU A 52 22.17 -11.83 2.21
CA GLU A 52 21.06 -11.22 2.95
C GLU A 52 19.75 -11.21 2.16
N ILE A 53 19.81 -11.03 0.83
CA ILE A 53 18.63 -11.18 -0.04
C ILE A 53 18.11 -12.62 -0.01
N ALA A 54 19.00 -13.61 -0.13
CA ALA A 54 18.65 -15.03 -0.11
C ALA A 54 17.99 -15.40 1.23
N ASP A 55 18.61 -15.00 2.34
CA ASP A 55 18.14 -15.29 3.69
C ASP A 55 16.77 -14.67 3.96
N MET A 56 16.53 -13.41 3.57
CA MET A 56 15.23 -12.78 3.84
C MET A 56 14.12 -13.38 2.97
N SER A 57 14.42 -13.70 1.71
CA SER A 57 13.40 -14.08 0.73
C SER A 57 13.20 -15.59 0.61
N GLY A 58 14.11 -16.39 1.16
CA GLY A 58 14.12 -17.85 1.04
C GLY A 58 14.54 -18.35 -0.35
N THR A 59 15.16 -17.51 -1.18
CA THR A 59 15.67 -17.93 -2.50
C THR A 59 17.06 -18.53 -2.39
N GLN A 60 17.45 -19.38 -3.35
CA GLN A 60 18.81 -19.89 -3.43
C GLN A 60 19.82 -18.76 -3.66
N ILE A 61 21.00 -18.89 -3.04
CA ILE A 61 22.06 -17.88 -3.09
C ILE A 61 22.53 -17.56 -4.51
N GLY A 62 22.71 -18.58 -5.36
CA GLY A 62 23.12 -18.38 -6.77
C GLY A 62 22.11 -17.56 -7.57
N THR A 63 20.81 -17.84 -7.37
CA THR A 63 19.72 -17.05 -7.96
C THR A 63 19.71 -15.61 -7.42
N ALA A 64 19.96 -15.43 -6.12
CA ALA A 64 20.02 -14.10 -5.52
C ALA A 64 21.18 -13.29 -6.11
N TYR A 65 22.37 -13.88 -6.25
CA TYR A 65 23.55 -13.23 -6.84
C TYR A 65 23.29 -12.76 -8.28
N GLN A 66 22.81 -13.65 -9.15
CA GLN A 66 22.51 -13.32 -10.54
C GLN A 66 21.50 -12.18 -10.66
N ASN A 67 20.40 -12.26 -9.91
CA ASN A 67 19.37 -11.24 -9.96
C ASN A 67 19.78 -9.93 -9.29
N LEU A 68 20.66 -9.97 -8.28
CA LEU A 68 21.17 -8.78 -7.60
C LEU A 68 22.00 -7.92 -8.56
N LYS A 69 22.92 -8.52 -9.32
CA LYS A 69 23.71 -7.81 -10.35
C LYS A 69 22.82 -7.15 -11.41
N SER A 70 21.86 -7.89 -11.97
CA SER A 70 20.94 -7.30 -12.95
C SER A 70 20.00 -6.26 -12.33
N ALA A 71 19.67 -6.38 -11.04
CA ALA A 71 18.86 -5.40 -10.34
C ALA A 71 19.64 -4.10 -10.12
N SER A 72 20.92 -4.14 -9.77
CA SER A 72 21.74 -2.95 -9.56
C SER A 72 21.89 -2.11 -10.83
N GLU A 73 22.19 -2.76 -11.96
CA GLU A 73 22.33 -2.09 -13.26
C GLU A 73 21.04 -1.37 -13.66
N ARG A 74 19.91 -2.06 -13.55
CA ARG A 74 18.61 -1.48 -13.93
C ARG A 74 18.12 -0.44 -12.93
N LEU A 75 18.41 -0.58 -11.63
CA LEU A 75 17.91 0.30 -10.59
C LEU A 75 18.36 1.76 -10.80
N PHE A 76 19.56 1.97 -11.33
CA PHE A 76 20.07 3.29 -11.68
C PHE A 76 19.18 4.04 -12.68
N GLU A 77 18.55 3.32 -13.61
CA GLU A 77 17.66 3.91 -14.62
C GLU A 77 16.21 4.03 -14.17
N ARG A 78 15.87 3.56 -12.96
CA ARG A 78 14.49 3.60 -12.47
C ARG A 78 14.09 4.99 -12.03
N ARG A 79 13.03 5.47 -12.66
CA ARG A 79 12.39 6.74 -12.36
C ARG A 79 11.15 6.53 -11.50
N VAL A 80 10.80 7.55 -10.75
CA VAL A 80 9.56 7.65 -9.99
C VAL A 80 8.89 8.99 -10.30
N THR A 81 7.58 8.94 -10.47
CA THR A 81 6.74 10.13 -10.66
C THR A 81 5.95 10.39 -9.38
N LEU A 82 6.27 11.50 -8.72
CA LEU A 82 5.68 11.93 -7.46
C LEU A 82 4.65 13.03 -7.75
N HIS A 83 3.39 12.73 -7.46
CA HIS A 83 2.24 13.63 -7.72
C HIS A 83 1.89 14.53 -6.54
N THR A 84 2.51 14.32 -5.39
CA THR A 84 2.21 15.04 -4.15
C THR A 84 3.49 15.16 -3.34
N ALA A 85 3.64 16.26 -2.60
CA ALA A 85 4.76 16.42 -1.69
C ALA A 85 4.76 15.34 -0.60
N PRO A 86 5.90 15.08 0.08
CA PRO A 86 6.02 13.99 1.05
C PRO A 86 4.94 13.98 2.14
N ASN A 87 4.45 15.18 2.51
CA ASN A 87 3.50 15.38 3.60
C ASN A 87 2.05 15.61 3.14
N GLY A 88 1.70 15.24 1.90
CA GLY A 88 0.31 15.30 1.39
C GLY A 88 -0.15 16.66 0.86
N GLY A 89 0.68 17.71 0.96
CA GLY A 89 0.42 19.04 0.40
C GLY A 89 0.90 19.20 -1.05
N GLY A 90 0.40 20.21 -1.76
CA GLY A 90 0.97 20.65 -3.05
C GLY A 90 0.71 19.76 -4.25
N LYS A 91 -0.57 19.56 -4.62
CA LYS A 91 -0.98 18.84 -5.86
C LYS A 91 -0.68 19.59 -7.17
N THR A 92 0.01 20.73 -7.09
CA THR A 92 0.24 21.63 -8.23
C THR A 92 1.53 21.34 -8.99
N LYS A 93 2.40 20.45 -8.50
CA LYS A 93 3.66 20.08 -9.18
C LYS A 93 3.81 18.56 -9.24
N VAL A 94 4.18 18.06 -10.42
CA VAL A 94 4.59 16.67 -10.62
C VAL A 94 6.11 16.63 -10.67
N LEU A 95 6.72 15.84 -9.79
CA LEU A 95 8.17 15.65 -9.75
C LEU A 95 8.55 14.32 -10.39
N LEU A 96 9.39 14.36 -11.41
CA LEU A 96 10.01 13.19 -12.02
C LEU A 96 11.47 13.11 -11.55
N THR A 97 11.82 12.06 -10.81
CA THR A 97 13.17 11.88 -10.28
C THR A 97 13.61 10.42 -10.33
N ARG A 98 14.87 10.14 -10.01
CA ARG A 98 15.44 8.78 -9.95
C ARG A 98 15.39 8.23 -8.53
N TRP A 99 15.29 6.90 -8.40
CA TRP A 99 15.38 6.23 -7.10
C TRP A 99 16.73 6.42 -6.42
N VAL A 100 17.79 6.28 -7.22
CA VAL A 100 19.17 6.28 -6.78
C VAL A 100 20.00 7.17 -7.68
N GLN A 101 21.01 7.82 -7.11
CA GLN A 101 22.00 8.62 -7.86
C GLN A 101 23.33 7.89 -8.04
N THR A 102 23.56 6.83 -7.28
CA THR A 102 24.77 6.00 -7.36
C THR A 102 24.41 4.57 -7.04
N VAL A 103 24.97 3.64 -7.80
CA VAL A 103 24.91 2.20 -7.55
C VAL A 103 26.31 1.63 -7.79
N GLU A 104 26.81 0.87 -6.82
CA GLU A 104 28.08 0.18 -6.86
C GLU A 104 27.81 -1.32 -6.69
N TYR A 105 28.29 -2.13 -7.63
CA TYR A 105 28.26 -3.58 -7.51
C TYR A 105 29.66 -4.09 -7.19
N ASP A 106 29.76 -4.81 -6.08
CA ASP A 106 30.99 -5.44 -5.62
C ASP A 106 30.94 -6.92 -5.98
N GLU A 107 31.69 -7.31 -7.01
CA GLU A 107 31.72 -8.70 -7.48
C GLU A 107 32.39 -9.64 -6.47
N GLY A 108 33.37 -9.15 -5.70
CA GLY A 108 34.12 -9.96 -4.75
C GLY A 108 33.30 -10.35 -3.53
N GLU A 109 32.48 -9.42 -3.03
CA GLU A 109 31.59 -9.66 -1.89
C GLU A 109 30.15 -10.03 -2.29
N GLY A 110 29.82 -9.97 -3.58
CA GLY A 110 28.48 -10.27 -4.09
C GLY A 110 27.41 -9.35 -3.51
N ALA A 111 27.69 -8.05 -3.50
CA ALA A 111 26.87 -7.07 -2.81
C ALA A 111 26.68 -5.79 -3.64
N VAL A 112 25.58 -5.09 -3.35
CA VAL A 112 25.23 -3.81 -3.95
C VAL A 112 25.24 -2.75 -2.89
N SER A 113 25.93 -1.64 -3.17
CA SER A 113 25.81 -0.40 -2.41
C SER A 113 25.08 0.62 -3.25
N LEU A 114 24.14 1.37 -2.66
CA LEU A 114 23.42 2.44 -3.36
C LEU A 114 23.29 3.69 -2.53
N ARG A 115 23.10 4.80 -3.23
CA ARG A 115 22.81 6.12 -2.67
C ARG A 115 21.47 6.58 -3.22
N PHE A 116 20.52 6.86 -2.33
CA PHE A 116 19.22 7.40 -2.73
C PHE A 116 19.40 8.75 -3.42
N GLY A 117 18.55 9.04 -4.41
CA GLY A 117 18.56 10.35 -5.07
C GLY A 117 18.22 11.46 -4.07
N THR A 118 18.81 12.65 -4.23
CA THR A 118 18.56 13.82 -3.37
C THR A 118 17.08 14.10 -3.17
N ASP A 119 16.27 14.04 -4.23
CA ASP A 119 14.81 14.28 -4.16
C ASP A 119 14.04 13.18 -3.43
N MET A 120 14.61 11.98 -3.29
CA MET A 120 13.97 10.85 -2.60
C MET A 120 14.12 10.94 -1.08
N VAL A 121 15.16 11.63 -0.60
CA VAL A 121 15.47 11.75 0.83
C VAL A 121 14.26 12.21 1.65
N PRO A 122 13.49 13.26 1.28
CA PRO A 122 12.33 13.68 2.05
C PRO A 122 11.18 12.65 2.10
N TYR A 123 11.12 11.72 1.16
CA TYR A 123 10.10 10.67 1.10
C TYR A 123 10.50 9.40 1.87
N LEU A 124 11.77 9.29 2.26
CA LEU A 124 12.34 8.16 3.00
C LEU A 124 12.71 8.54 4.45
N SER A 125 12.99 9.83 4.69
CA SER A 125 13.25 10.38 6.02
C SER A 125 11.93 10.63 6.74
N GLN A 126 11.70 9.96 7.87
CA GLN A 126 10.45 10.04 8.63
C GLN A 126 10.35 11.37 9.40
N LEU A 127 10.04 12.46 8.68
CA LEU A 127 9.97 13.81 9.25
C LEU A 127 8.54 14.23 9.68
N THR A 128 7.49 13.46 9.36
CA THR A 128 6.08 13.82 9.64
C THR A 128 5.14 12.62 9.88
N GLU A 129 3.86 12.89 10.16
CA GLU A 129 2.80 11.90 10.41
C GLU A 129 2.35 11.10 9.16
N GLN A 130 2.68 11.53 7.94
CA GLN A 130 2.14 10.94 6.69
C GLN A 130 3.02 9.83 6.12
N PHE A 131 3.38 8.85 6.95
CA PHE A 131 4.24 7.73 6.58
C PHE A 131 3.56 6.37 6.75
N THR A 132 3.83 5.50 5.81
CA THR A 132 3.49 4.08 5.88
C THR A 132 4.65 3.30 6.49
N ARG A 133 4.31 2.42 7.44
CA ARG A 133 5.26 1.58 8.18
C ARG A 133 4.84 0.11 8.12
N TYR A 134 5.80 -0.77 7.85
CA TYR A 134 5.62 -2.22 7.89
C TYR A 134 6.95 -2.94 8.12
N ALA A 135 6.90 -4.21 8.50
CA ALA A 135 8.10 -5.02 8.62
C ALA A 135 8.56 -5.48 7.23
N LEU A 136 9.85 -5.41 6.94
CA LEU A 136 10.42 -5.92 5.68
C LEU A 136 10.09 -7.41 5.49
N ALA A 137 10.06 -8.16 6.58
CA ALA A 137 9.70 -9.57 6.60
C ALA A 137 8.27 -9.86 6.07
N ASP A 138 7.34 -8.92 6.18
CA ASP A 138 5.94 -9.09 5.74
C ASP A 138 5.83 -9.31 4.22
N ILE A 139 6.80 -8.77 3.46
CA ILE A 139 6.84 -8.79 2.00
C ILE A 139 8.02 -9.59 1.44
N ALA A 140 9.01 -9.92 2.26
CA ALA A 140 10.28 -10.51 1.84
C ALA A 140 10.11 -11.79 1.01
N LYS A 141 9.13 -12.62 1.39
CA LYS A 141 8.82 -13.90 0.73
C LYS A 141 7.89 -13.78 -0.47
N MET A 142 7.32 -12.59 -0.73
CA MET A 142 6.51 -12.39 -1.93
C MET A 142 7.38 -12.54 -3.18
N THR A 143 6.78 -13.12 -4.22
CA THR A 143 7.40 -13.38 -5.53
C THR A 143 6.84 -12.47 -6.63
N SER A 144 5.73 -11.78 -6.36
CA SER A 144 5.14 -10.81 -7.29
C SER A 144 5.48 -9.38 -6.87
N ALA A 145 6.08 -8.62 -7.78
CA ALA A 145 6.29 -7.18 -7.63
C ALA A 145 4.97 -6.41 -7.42
N HIS A 146 3.85 -6.94 -7.95
CA HIS A 146 2.52 -6.38 -7.73
C HIS A 146 1.98 -6.69 -6.33
N ALA A 147 2.33 -7.84 -5.75
CA ALA A 147 1.96 -8.19 -4.38
C ALA A 147 2.57 -7.21 -3.37
N VAL A 148 3.86 -6.90 -3.53
CA VAL A 148 4.56 -5.94 -2.67
C VAL A 148 3.94 -4.56 -2.78
N ARG A 149 3.74 -4.04 -4.01
CA ARG A 149 3.11 -2.72 -4.22
C ARG A 149 1.69 -2.63 -3.66
N LEU A 150 0.89 -3.70 -3.84
CA LEU A 150 -0.45 -3.75 -3.28
C LEU A 150 -0.39 -3.80 -1.75
N TYR A 151 0.51 -4.61 -1.16
CA TYR A 151 0.70 -4.66 0.28
C TYR A 151 1.02 -3.29 0.85
N GLU A 152 1.99 -2.56 0.28
CA GLU A 152 2.33 -1.20 0.71
C GLU A 152 1.11 -0.27 0.67
N THR A 153 0.34 -0.35 -0.43
CA THR A 153 -0.89 0.46 -0.60
C THR A 153 -1.93 0.15 0.47
N LEU A 154 -2.11 -1.11 0.84
CA LEU A 154 -3.06 -1.50 1.89
C LEU A 154 -2.52 -1.19 3.29
N ALA A 155 -1.21 -1.33 3.52
CA ALA A 155 -0.57 -1.02 4.79
C ALA A 155 -0.71 0.47 5.15
N GLN A 156 -0.68 1.37 4.16
CA GLN A 156 -0.99 2.79 4.35
C GLN A 156 -2.40 3.01 4.94
N TRP A 157 -3.35 2.14 4.57
CA TRP A 157 -4.76 2.22 4.97
C TRP A 157 -5.13 1.21 6.07
N ARG A 158 -4.13 0.63 6.75
CA ARG A 158 -4.30 -0.42 7.78
C ARG A 158 -5.27 -0.02 8.89
N GLY A 159 -5.28 1.25 9.30
CA GLY A 159 -6.21 1.76 10.31
C GLY A 159 -7.67 1.87 9.85
N ALA A 160 -7.91 2.04 8.55
CA ALA A 160 -9.26 2.14 7.99
C ALA A 160 -9.88 0.75 7.71
N GLY A 161 -9.05 -0.25 7.41
CA GLY A 161 -9.50 -1.62 7.09
C GLY A 161 -10.19 -1.75 5.71
N GLU A 162 -10.30 -0.65 4.97
CA GLU A 162 -10.84 -0.61 3.63
C GLU A 162 -10.06 0.40 2.76
N ARG A 163 -9.90 0.07 1.48
CA ARG A 163 -9.34 0.98 0.48
C ARG A 163 -10.05 0.77 -0.86
N VAL A 164 -10.67 1.83 -1.35
CA VAL A 164 -11.28 1.88 -2.69
C VAL A 164 -10.32 2.58 -3.65
N VAL A 165 -10.03 1.95 -4.79
CA VAL A 165 -9.13 2.49 -5.82
C VAL A 165 -9.73 2.32 -7.20
N SER A 166 -9.57 3.32 -8.06
CA SER A 166 -9.96 3.20 -9.46
C SER A 166 -8.99 2.28 -10.21
N ILE A 167 -9.48 1.58 -11.22
CA ILE A 167 -8.64 0.75 -12.09
C ILE A 167 -7.56 1.59 -12.78
N ASP A 168 -7.94 2.79 -13.22
CA ASP A 168 -7.04 3.70 -13.95
C ASP A 168 -5.90 4.18 -13.04
N TRP A 169 -6.20 4.54 -11.78
CA TRP A 169 -5.18 4.89 -10.80
C TRP A 169 -4.23 3.72 -10.51
N LEU A 170 -4.76 2.51 -10.32
CA LEU A 170 -3.93 1.33 -10.05
C LEU A 170 -2.96 1.02 -11.20
N ARG A 171 -3.44 1.17 -12.45
CA ARG A 171 -2.61 0.97 -13.65
C ARG A 171 -1.49 1.99 -13.76
N ASP A 172 -1.79 3.25 -13.45
CA ASP A 172 -0.81 4.34 -13.44
C ASP A 172 0.22 4.15 -12.32
N ALA A 173 -0.25 3.95 -11.08
CA ALA A 173 0.61 3.78 -9.90
C ALA A 173 1.57 2.59 -10.03
N PHE A 174 1.16 1.52 -10.71
CA PHE A 174 1.97 0.31 -10.93
C PHE A 174 2.73 0.35 -12.27
N GLN A 175 2.60 1.43 -13.05
CA GLN A 175 3.16 1.60 -14.40
C GLN A 175 2.98 0.33 -15.25
N LEU A 176 1.72 -0.07 -15.38
CA LEU A 176 1.35 -1.22 -16.18
C LEU A 176 1.31 -0.90 -17.67
N GLU A 177 1.28 0.38 -18.04
CA GLU A 177 1.18 0.85 -19.43
C GLU A 177 -0.01 0.14 -20.12
N ASN A 178 0.21 -0.39 -21.33
CA ASN A 178 -0.79 -1.13 -22.10
C ASN A 178 -0.89 -2.62 -21.70
N ARG A 179 -0.24 -3.07 -20.61
CA ARG A 179 -0.35 -4.46 -20.16
C ARG A 179 -1.71 -4.75 -19.56
N TYR A 180 -2.19 -5.96 -19.82
CA TYR A 180 -3.47 -6.47 -19.34
C TYR A 180 -4.62 -5.51 -19.69
N PRO A 181 -4.83 -5.14 -20.97
CA PRO A 181 -5.86 -4.16 -21.34
C PRO A 181 -7.27 -4.65 -20.95
N ASN A 182 -7.48 -5.96 -21.00
CA ASN A 182 -8.71 -6.59 -20.52
C ASN A 182 -8.74 -6.63 -18.98
N ILE A 183 -9.86 -6.19 -18.39
CA ILE A 183 -10.08 -6.23 -16.94
C ILE A 183 -9.97 -7.64 -16.34
N ARG A 184 -10.37 -8.68 -17.09
CA ARG A 184 -10.24 -10.07 -16.66
C ARG A 184 -8.78 -10.45 -16.47
N ASP A 185 -7.94 -10.10 -17.43
CA ASP A 185 -6.52 -10.43 -17.39
C ASP A 185 -5.81 -9.59 -16.32
N PHE A 186 -6.21 -8.33 -16.13
CA PHE A 186 -5.71 -7.50 -15.03
C PHE A 186 -5.99 -8.13 -13.67
N LYS A 187 -7.20 -8.65 -13.44
CA LYS A 187 -7.52 -9.36 -12.19
C LYS A 187 -6.70 -10.62 -12.03
N ARG A 188 -6.69 -11.48 -13.05
CA ARG A 188 -6.01 -12.77 -13.04
C ARG A 188 -4.50 -12.67 -12.82
N TRP A 189 -3.84 -11.67 -13.40
CA TRP A 189 -2.38 -11.57 -13.40
C TRP A 189 -1.82 -10.55 -12.40
N VAL A 190 -2.63 -9.59 -11.95
CA VAL A 190 -2.18 -8.54 -11.02
C VAL A 190 -2.83 -8.71 -9.65
N ILE A 191 -4.16 -8.74 -9.59
CA ILE A 191 -4.89 -8.63 -8.32
C ILE A 191 -4.97 -9.96 -7.57
N GLU A 192 -5.44 -11.02 -8.23
CA GLU A 192 -5.58 -12.34 -7.64
C GLU A 192 -4.25 -12.88 -7.07
N PRO A 193 -3.13 -12.89 -7.82
CA PRO A 193 -1.85 -13.35 -7.28
C PRO A 193 -1.31 -12.42 -6.19
N ALA A 194 -1.53 -11.10 -6.29
CA ALA A 194 -1.12 -10.16 -5.25
C ALA A 194 -1.84 -10.43 -3.93
N VAL A 195 -3.17 -10.56 -3.98
CA VAL A 195 -4.00 -10.84 -2.81
C VAL A 195 -3.69 -12.22 -2.22
N ALA A 196 -3.45 -13.23 -3.06
CA ALA A 196 -3.05 -14.56 -2.58
C ALA A 196 -1.74 -14.49 -1.79
N GLN A 197 -0.70 -13.84 -2.33
CA GLN A 197 0.60 -13.72 -1.66
C GLN A 197 0.53 -12.87 -0.38
N ILE A 198 -0.28 -11.81 -0.36
CA ILE A 198 -0.49 -11.02 0.86
C ILE A 198 -1.13 -11.89 1.95
N ASN A 199 -2.17 -12.65 1.60
CA ASN A 199 -2.83 -13.57 2.51
C ASN A 199 -1.95 -14.75 2.93
N GLU A 200 -0.92 -15.11 2.17
CA GLU A 200 -0.01 -16.19 2.50
C GLU A 200 1.12 -15.72 3.41
N HIS A 201 1.83 -14.66 3.01
CA HIS A 201 3.13 -14.32 3.59
C HIS A 201 3.10 -13.19 4.62
N SER A 202 2.05 -12.37 4.65
CA SER A 202 1.98 -11.18 5.49
C SER A 202 1.05 -11.37 6.70
N PRO A 203 1.11 -10.50 7.73
CA PRO A 203 0.16 -10.52 8.84
C PRO A 203 -1.24 -10.02 8.45
N LEU A 204 -1.44 -9.48 7.24
CA LEU A 204 -2.75 -9.02 6.77
C LEU A 204 -3.56 -10.15 6.16
N TRP A 205 -4.86 -10.14 6.41
CA TRP A 205 -5.84 -10.81 5.55
C TRP A 205 -6.45 -9.78 4.60
N VAL A 206 -6.71 -10.16 3.35
CA VAL A 206 -7.24 -9.25 2.32
C VAL A 206 -8.32 -9.97 1.51
N GLN A 207 -9.42 -9.28 1.29
CA GLN A 207 -10.44 -9.62 0.32
C GLN A 207 -10.65 -8.43 -0.62
N TRP A 208 -11.22 -8.70 -1.79
CA TRP A 208 -11.53 -7.64 -2.74
C TRP A 208 -12.84 -7.92 -3.47
N ASP A 209 -13.51 -6.83 -3.83
CA ASP A 209 -14.67 -6.82 -4.71
C ASP A 209 -14.49 -5.73 -5.77
N GLN A 210 -15.42 -5.66 -6.71
CA GLN A 210 -15.44 -4.74 -7.83
C GLN A 210 -16.66 -3.85 -7.79
N ARG A 211 -16.45 -2.56 -8.01
CA ARG A 211 -17.55 -1.62 -8.29
C ARG A 211 -17.63 -1.37 -9.79
N LYS A 212 -18.86 -1.37 -10.31
CA LYS A 212 -19.14 -1.05 -11.70
C LYS A 212 -19.73 0.35 -11.84
N THR A 213 -19.41 1.00 -12.95
CA THR A 213 -20.08 2.19 -13.45
C THR A 213 -20.68 1.81 -14.82
N GLY A 214 -21.99 1.62 -14.86
CA GLY A 214 -22.65 0.96 -16.00
C GLY A 214 -22.13 -0.47 -16.18
N ARG A 215 -21.69 -0.81 -17.40
CA ARG A 215 -21.14 -2.16 -17.71
C ARG A 215 -19.65 -2.30 -17.35
N ARG A 216 -18.92 -1.19 -17.20
CA ARG A 216 -17.47 -1.18 -16.96
C ARG A 216 -17.17 -1.32 -15.47
N VAL A 217 -16.24 -2.20 -15.11
CA VAL A 217 -15.65 -2.23 -13.77
C VAL A 217 -14.77 -0.99 -13.63
N SER A 218 -15.12 -0.10 -12.70
CA SER A 218 -14.45 1.19 -12.53
C SER A 218 -13.50 1.20 -11.33
N HIS A 219 -13.83 0.48 -10.26
CA HIS A 219 -13.03 0.46 -9.03
C HIS A 219 -12.88 -0.96 -8.48
N LEU A 220 -11.82 -1.15 -7.70
CA LEU A 220 -11.66 -2.27 -6.78
C LEU A 220 -11.83 -1.77 -5.35
N VAL A 221 -12.53 -2.55 -4.55
CA VAL A 221 -12.76 -2.32 -3.13
C VAL A 221 -11.98 -3.39 -2.39
N PHE A 222 -10.93 -3.02 -1.68
CA PHE A 222 -10.16 -3.93 -0.83
C PHE A 222 -10.62 -3.80 0.61
N THR A 223 -10.95 -4.92 1.24
CA THR A 223 -11.27 -5.01 2.67
C THR A 223 -10.23 -5.90 3.34
N PHE A 224 -9.63 -5.44 4.42
CA PHE A 224 -8.48 -6.10 5.01
C PHE A 224 -8.31 -5.76 6.50
N GLY A 225 -7.48 -6.54 7.17
CA GLY A 225 -7.14 -6.31 8.56
C GLY A 225 -6.07 -7.30 9.04
N ASP A 226 -5.74 -7.22 10.32
CA ASP A 226 -4.73 -8.11 10.90
C ASP A 226 -5.30 -9.52 11.12
N LYS A 227 -4.54 -10.54 10.73
CA LYS A 227 -4.90 -11.95 10.99
C LYS A 227 -5.00 -12.23 12.48
N THR A 228 -4.15 -11.58 13.29
CA THR A 228 -4.10 -11.74 14.75
C THR A 228 -5.31 -11.13 15.45
N THR A 229 -6.05 -10.22 14.81
CA THR A 229 -7.27 -9.61 15.37
C THR A 229 -8.56 -10.32 14.94
N LYS A 230 -8.47 -11.47 14.26
CA LYS A 230 -9.64 -12.32 13.95
C LYS A 230 -10.18 -12.98 15.23
N LYS A 231 -11.18 -12.37 15.87
CA LYS A 231 -12.23 -13.18 16.53
C LYS A 231 -12.90 -14.04 15.44
N PRO A 232 -13.06 -15.36 15.64
CA PRO A 232 -13.62 -16.22 14.62
C PRO A 232 -15.12 -15.90 14.46
N LYS A 233 -15.50 -15.26 13.35
CA LYS A 233 -16.88 -15.37 12.86
C LYS A 233 -16.99 -16.73 12.17
N ALA A 234 -17.55 -17.70 12.89
CA ALA A 234 -17.89 -19.01 12.36
C ALA A 234 -18.73 -18.86 11.10
N SER A 235 -18.39 -19.67 10.09
CA SER A 235 -19.12 -19.84 8.85
C SER A 235 -20.56 -20.29 9.12
N SER A 236 -21.56 -19.48 8.74
CA SER A 236 -22.93 -19.98 8.54
C SER A 236 -23.34 -19.82 7.09
N LYS A 237 -23.56 -20.96 6.43
CA LYS A 237 -24.20 -21.10 5.12
C LYS A 237 -25.45 -20.21 5.04
N GLN A 238 -25.58 -19.46 3.95
CA GLN A 238 -26.78 -18.71 3.61
C GLN A 238 -28.00 -19.66 3.49
N LYS A 239 -28.93 -19.54 4.44
CA LYS A 239 -30.37 -19.75 4.22
C LYS A 239 -31.05 -18.40 4.39
N ARG A 240 -32.02 -18.12 3.50
CA ARG A 240 -32.82 -16.88 3.40
C ARG A 240 -33.54 -16.51 4.71
N PRO A 241 -33.92 -15.22 4.90
CA PRO A 241 -34.12 -14.63 6.21
C PRO A 241 -35.52 -14.89 6.76
N SER A 242 -35.62 -15.09 8.08
CA SER A 242 -36.83 -14.83 8.84
C SER A 242 -36.49 -13.81 9.93
N LYS A 243 -37.41 -12.85 10.10
CA LYS A 243 -37.37 -11.73 11.04
C LYS A 243 -37.15 -12.25 12.47
N THR A 244 -36.35 -11.55 13.28
CA THR A 244 -36.73 -10.96 14.58
C THR A 244 -35.52 -10.18 15.12
N GLU A 245 -35.83 -9.10 15.82
CA GLU A 245 -35.00 -7.94 16.15
C GLU A 245 -33.98 -8.13 17.28
N ASN A 246 -33.02 -7.19 17.27
CA ASN A 246 -32.20 -6.64 18.35
C ASN A 246 -31.09 -7.54 18.93
N SER A 247 -29.81 -7.16 18.84
CA SER A 247 -29.27 -5.92 19.41
C SER A 247 -27.78 -5.73 19.03
N LEU A 248 -27.36 -4.45 18.94
CA LEU A 248 -25.97 -3.93 18.90
C LEU A 248 -25.22 -3.95 17.55
N GLN A 249 -25.73 -3.22 16.55
CA GLN A 249 -24.88 -2.49 15.59
C GLN A 249 -25.69 -1.34 14.97
N GLY A 250 -25.21 -0.10 15.07
CA GLY A 250 -25.91 1.02 14.46
C GLY A 250 -25.26 2.35 14.75
N ALA A 251 -24.13 2.64 14.12
CA ALA A 251 -23.75 4.01 13.84
C ALA A 251 -23.78 4.16 12.31
N LEU A 252 -24.42 5.21 11.83
CA LEU A 252 -24.51 5.49 10.40
C LEU A 252 -23.84 6.84 10.15
N PHE A 253 -22.87 6.86 9.22
CA PHE A 253 -22.04 8.04 8.93
C PHE A 253 -21.34 8.65 10.16
N GLY A 254 -20.98 7.81 11.14
CA GLY A 254 -20.34 8.25 12.40
C GLY A 254 -21.31 8.82 13.43
N ILE A 255 -22.62 8.81 13.17
CA ILE A 255 -23.66 9.25 14.10
C ILE A 255 -24.32 8.02 14.74
N PRO A 256 -24.35 7.91 16.08
CA PRO A 256 -25.07 6.84 16.77
C PRO A 256 -26.55 6.79 16.37
N ARG A 257 -27.08 5.58 16.12
CA ARG A 257 -28.47 5.39 15.67
C ARG A 257 -29.52 5.95 16.63
N ALA A 258 -29.24 5.96 17.94
CA ALA A 258 -30.10 6.62 18.92
C ALA A 258 -30.28 8.12 18.62
N ILE A 259 -29.23 8.81 18.16
CA ILE A 259 -29.28 10.22 17.77
C ILE A 259 -30.06 10.39 16.47
N ILE A 260 -29.89 9.45 15.53
CA ILE A 260 -30.60 9.47 14.24
C ILE A 260 -32.10 9.26 14.47
N GLU A 261 -32.49 8.30 15.31
CA GLU A 261 -33.88 7.98 15.65
C GLU A 261 -34.58 9.14 16.37
N GLN A 262 -33.89 9.80 17.30
CA GLN A 262 -34.46 10.94 18.02
C GLN A 262 -34.68 12.17 17.12
N ASN A 263 -33.93 12.29 16.03
CA ASN A 263 -33.96 13.46 15.14
C ASN A 263 -34.59 13.17 13.77
N ALA A 264 -35.07 11.94 13.52
CA ALA A 264 -35.73 11.56 12.28
C ALA A 264 -37.14 12.16 12.21
N LYS A 265 -37.50 12.72 11.06
CA LYS A 265 -38.86 13.26 10.83
C LYS A 265 -39.85 12.14 10.47
N PRO A 266 -41.17 12.33 10.67
CA PRO A 266 -42.18 11.36 10.27
C PRO A 266 -42.07 11.04 8.76
N GLY A 267 -41.83 9.77 8.43
CA GLY A 267 -41.66 9.30 7.05
C GLY A 267 -40.25 9.42 6.47
N GLU A 268 -39.27 9.97 7.22
CA GLU A 268 -37.86 10.07 6.81
C GLU A 268 -37.12 8.75 7.07
N SER A 269 -36.33 8.27 6.11
CA SER A 269 -35.46 7.11 6.31
C SER A 269 -34.32 7.44 7.28
N TYR A 270 -33.84 6.47 8.04
CA TYR A 270 -32.70 6.67 8.95
C TYR A 270 -31.42 7.07 8.22
N ASP A 271 -31.24 6.62 6.97
CA ASP A 271 -30.10 7.02 6.13
C ASP A 271 -30.16 8.50 5.76
N ASP A 272 -31.36 9.00 5.42
CA ASP A 272 -31.61 10.40 5.07
C ASP A 272 -31.48 11.31 6.29
N ALA A 273 -32.02 10.87 7.44
CA ALA A 273 -31.88 11.57 8.71
C ALA A 273 -30.41 11.70 9.13
N ALA A 274 -29.60 10.65 8.96
CA ALA A 274 -28.17 10.68 9.27
C ALA A 274 -27.39 11.62 8.32
N LEU A 275 -27.70 11.59 7.02
CA LEU A 275 -27.07 12.48 6.03
C LEU A 275 -27.38 13.96 6.32
N ARG A 276 -28.63 14.25 6.72
CA ARG A 276 -29.06 15.61 7.08
C ARG A 276 -28.33 16.12 8.32
N LEU A 277 -28.27 15.33 9.40
CA LEU A 277 -27.55 15.68 10.63
C LEU A 277 -26.05 15.92 10.36
N LEU A 278 -25.44 15.11 9.50
CA LEU A 278 -24.05 15.28 9.09
C LEU A 278 -23.85 16.61 8.34
N ASN A 279 -24.76 16.97 7.42
CA ASN A 279 -24.67 18.22 6.66
C ASN A 279 -24.96 19.46 7.53
N GLU A 280 -25.87 19.38 8.49
CA GLU A 280 -26.14 20.44 9.47
C GLU A 280 -24.92 20.71 10.36
N SER A 281 -24.23 19.65 10.84
CA SER A 281 -23.01 19.80 11.63
C SER A 281 -21.85 20.44 10.84
N LYS A 282 -21.71 20.10 9.55
CA LYS A 282 -20.73 20.71 8.66
C LYS A 282 -21.02 22.18 8.37
N ARG A 283 -22.30 22.55 8.23
CA ARG A 283 -22.71 23.96 8.02
C ARG A 283 -22.46 24.81 9.26
N LYS A 284 -22.76 24.31 10.47
CA LYS A 284 -22.47 25.03 11.73
C LYS A 284 -20.96 25.26 11.94
N ARG A 285 -20.12 24.31 11.52
CA ARG A 285 -18.65 24.45 11.56
C ARG A 285 -18.09 25.41 10.50
N ALA A 286 -18.84 25.72 9.45
CA ALA A 286 -18.43 26.66 8.41
C ALA A 286 -18.90 28.09 8.68
N SER A 287 -19.79 28.30 9.65
CA SER A 287 -20.31 29.61 10.07
C SER A 287 -19.77 30.09 11.41
N THR A 288 -18.73 29.42 11.94
CA THR A 288 -18.00 29.78 13.17
C THR A 288 -16.54 29.99 12.79
#